data_AF-A0A1W9XFX7-F1
#
_entry.id   AF-A0A1W9XFX7-F1
#
_cell.length_a   1.000
_cell.length_b   1.000
_cell.length_c   1.000
_cell.angle_alpha   90.00
_cell.angle_beta   90.00
_cell.angle_gamma   90.00
#
_symmetry.space_group_name_H-M   'P 1'
#
loop_
_entity.id
_entity.type
_entity.pdbx_description
1 polymer ?
#
loop_
_entity_poly.entity_id
_entity_poly.type
_entity_poly.pdbx_seq_one_letter_code
_entity_poly.pdbx_strand_id
1 'polypeptide(L)' 'MIMDKQKIKILVVDDDAFFRKILPLKLKSERYQVEIAEQGNKALEICHADPSTLKSFTVHLMKC' A
#
# COMPACT_ATOMS: atom_id res chain seq x y z
N MET A 1 6.03 9.52 20.57
CA MET A 1 4.65 9.06 20.31
C MET A 1 4.74 7.72 19.60
N ILE A 2 4.28 6.63 20.21
CA ILE A 2 4.24 5.31 19.55
C ILE A 2 2.91 5.25 18.79
N MET A 3 2.95 5.34 17.47
CA MET A 3 1.76 5.15 16.62
C MET A 3 1.43 3.65 16.56
N ASP A 4 0.20 3.30 16.93
CA ASP A 4 -0.31 1.94 16.77
C ASP A 4 -0.41 1.60 15.27
N LYS A 5 0.51 0.76 14.79
CA LYS A 5 0.63 0.39 13.38
C LYS A 5 -0.63 -0.29 12.85
N GLN A 6 -1.45 -0.91 13.72
CA GLN A 6 -2.72 -1.54 13.33
C GLN A 6 -3.79 -0.56 12.85
N LYS A 7 -3.65 0.73 13.20
CA LYS A 7 -4.55 1.80 12.75
C LYS A 7 -4.06 2.48 11.48
N ILE A 8 -2.90 2.07 10.96
CA ILE A 8 -2.33 2.65 9.75
C ILE A 8 -2.66 1.73 8.57
N LYS A 9 -3.46 2.26 7.65
CA LYS A 9 -3.78 1.64 6.37
C LYS A 9 -2.82 2.14 5.31
N ILE A 10 -2.24 1.21 4.56
CA ILE A 10 -1.26 1.46 3.50
C ILE A 10 -1.79 0.87 2.20
N LEU A 11 -1.83 1.68 1.16
CA LEU A 11 -2.06 1.21 -0.21
C LEU A 11 -0.73 1.06 -0.93
N VAL A 12 -0.42 -0.16 -1.36
CA VAL A 12 0.75 -0.47 -2.19
C VAL A 12 0.33 -0.46 -3.65
N VAL A 13 1.01 0.34 -4.47
CA VAL A 13 0.75 0.43 -5.92
C VAL A 13 2.03 0.06 -6.64
N ASP A 14 2.04 -1.10 -7.29
CA ASP A 14 3.22 -1.64 -7.96
C ASP A 14 2.80 -2.54 -9.14
N ASP A 15 3.30 -2.23 -10.34
CA ASP A 15 3.02 -2.98 -11.57
C ASP A 15 3.80 -4.31 -11.62
N ASP A 16 4.93 -4.41 -10.90
CA ASP A 16 5.71 -5.63 -10.80
C ASP A 16 5.06 -6.66 -9.85
N ALA A 17 4.71 -7.82 -10.41
CA ALA A 17 4.05 -8.90 -9.68
C ALA A 17 4.88 -9.51 -8.53
N PHE A 18 6.21 -9.40 -8.57
CA PHE A 18 7.09 -9.85 -7.51
C PHE A 18 7.04 -8.89 -6.31
N PHE A 19 7.26 -7.60 -6.54
CA PHE A 19 7.23 -6.60 -5.45
C PHE A 19 5.85 -6.46 -4.84
N ARG A 20 4.80 -6.55 -5.68
CA ARG A 20 3.41 -6.59 -5.24
C ARG A 20 3.09 -7.75 -4.29
N LYS A 21 3.88 -8.84 -4.30
CA LYS A 21 3.74 -9.95 -3.34
C LYS A 21 4.60 -9.78 -2.10
N ILE A 22 5.85 -9.35 -2.24
CA ILE A 22 6.81 -9.30 -1.12
C ILE A 22 6.54 -8.13 -0.17
N LEU A 23 6.26 -6.94 -0.71
CA LEU A 23 6.11 -5.73 0.12
C LEU A 23 4.91 -5.81 1.09
N PRO A 24 3.71 -6.29 0.67
CA PRO A 24 2.58 -6.46 1.59
C PRO A 24 2.84 -7.48 2.69
N LEU A 25 3.62 -8.54 2.44
CA LEU A 25 3.97 -9.52 3.46
C LEU A 25 4.78 -8.87 4.58
N LYS A 26 5.78 -8.06 4.22
CA LYS A 26 6.61 -7.33 5.19
C LYS A 26 5.78 -6.33 5.99
N LEU A 27 4.94 -5.53 5.34
CA LEU A 27 4.10 -4.55 6.00
C LEU A 27 3.05 -5.20 6.93
N LYS A 28 2.40 -6.28 6.49
CA LYS A 28 1.47 -7.05 7.34
C LYS A 28 2.19 -7.67 8.54
N SER A 29 3.44 -8.14 8.39
CA SER A 29 4.24 -8.66 9.52
C SER A 29 4.51 -7.60 10.59
N GLU A 30 4.56 -6.32 10.20
CA GLU A 30 4.67 -5.18 11.11
C GLU A 30 3.32 -4.67 11.62
N ARG A 31 2.25 -5.42 11.34
CA ARG A 31 0.86 -5.15 11.73
C ARG A 31 0.24 -3.92 11.08
N TYR A 32 0.72 -3.49 9.92
CA TYR A 32 -0.01 -2.54 9.09
C TYR A 32 -1.22 -3.19 8.43
N GLN A 33 -2.27 -2.42 8.20
CA GLN A 33 -3.33 -2.81 7.27
C GLN A 33 -2.87 -2.48 5.86
N VAL A 34 -2.93 -3.43 4.93
CA VAL A 34 -2.34 -3.27 3.59
C VAL A 34 -3.34 -3.64 2.52
N GLU A 35 -3.60 -2.70 1.61
CA GLU A 35 -4.30 -2.90 0.35
C GLU A 35 -3.31 -2.80 -0.81
N ILE A 36 -3.69 -3.39 -1.94
CA ILE A 36 -2.82 -3.55 -3.09
C ILE A 36 -3.57 -3.11 -4.35
N ALA A 37 -2.90 -2.32 -5.19
CA ALA A 37 -3.33 -2.02 -6.55
C ALA A 37 -2.20 -2.32 -7.54
N GLU A 38 -2.56 -2.85 -8.71
CA GLU A 38 -1.59 -3.15 -9.77
C GLU A 38 -1.29 -1.93 -10.64
N GLN A 39 -2.19 -0.95 -10.66
CA GLN A 39 -2.15 0.21 -11.54
C GLN A 39 -2.78 1.43 -10.87
N GLY A 40 -2.41 2.63 -11.35
CA GLY A 40 -2.83 3.90 -10.76
C GLY A 40 -4.35 4.13 -10.77
N ASN A 41 -5.06 3.69 -11.81
CA ASN A 41 -6.53 3.77 -11.87
C ASN A 41 -7.18 3.00 -10.72
N LYS A 42 -6.71 1.77 -10.46
CA LYS A 42 -7.24 0.95 -9.37
C LYS A 42 -6.90 1.55 -8.01
N ALA A 43 -5.73 2.15 -7.89
CA ALA A 43 -5.34 2.87 -6.68
C ALA A 43 -6.26 4.07 -6.41
N LEU A 44 -6.61 4.84 -7.44
CA LEU A 44 -7.54 5.98 -7.33
C LEU A 44 -8.94 5.54 -6.92
N GLU A 45 -9.47 4.45 -7.48
CA GLU A 45 -10.75 3.86 -7.05
C GLU A 45 -10.75 3.55 -5.55
N ILE A 46 -9.66 2.94 -5.06
CA ILE A 46 -9.50 2.58 -3.66
C ILE A 46 -9.42 3.83 -2.77
N CYS A 47 -8.63 4.82 -3.16
CA CYS A 47 -8.50 6.08 -2.42
C CYS A 47 -9.83 6.85 -2.35
N HIS A 48 -10.64 6.82 -3.42
CA HIS A 48 -11.95 7.46 -3.44
C HIS A 48 -13.00 6.69 -2.63
N ALA A 49 -12.92 5.35 -2.60
CA ALA A 49 -13.83 4.51 -1.83
C ALA A 49 -13.58 4.62 -0.32
N ASP A 50 -12.34 4.84 0.10
CA ASP A 50 -11.96 4.98 1.50
C ASP A 50 -10.94 6.13 1.72
N PRO A 51 -11.41 7.34 2.07
CA PRO A 51 -10.57 8.50 2.33
C PRO A 51 -9.61 8.32 3.51
N SER A 52 -9.87 7.36 4.41
CA SER A 52 -9.02 7.09 5.58
C SER A 52 -7.73 6.34 5.24
N THR A 53 -7.60 5.86 3.99
CA THR A 53 -6.43 5.15 3.45
C THR A 53 -5.18 6.02 3.29
N LEU A 54 -5.23 7.29 3.70
CA LEU A 54 -4.19 8.27 3.39
C LEU A 54 -2.96 8.20 4.30
N LYS A 55 -2.12 7.18 4.09
CA LYS A 55 -0.65 7.20 4.29
C LYS A 55 -0.01 6.39 3.15
N SER A 56 -0.09 6.92 1.93
CA SER A 56 0.40 6.25 0.72
C SER A 56 1.92 6.09 0.78
N PHE A 57 2.38 4.86 0.98
CA PHE A 57 3.75 4.46 0.66
C PHE A 57 3.75 4.00 -0.79
N THR A 58 3.85 4.94 -1.74
CA THR A 58 4.01 4.62 -3.16
C THR A 58 5.47 4.22 -3.38
N VAL A 59 5.74 2.92 -3.48
CA VAL A 59 7.03 2.45 -4.01
C VAL A 59 6.92 2.47 -5.53
N HIS A 60 7.22 3.62 -6.13
CA HIS A 60 7.49 3.70 -7.56
C HIS A 60 8.93 3.22 -7.75
N LEU A 61 9.14 1.91 -7.90
CA LEU A 61 10.41 1.43 -8.46
C LEU A 61 10.34 1.67 -9.96
N MET A 62 10.61 2.92 -10.34
CA MET A 62 10.95 3.31 -11.69
C MET A 62 12.11 2.42 -12.14
N LYS A 63 11.80 1.30 -12.80
CA LYS A 63 12.81 0.51 -13.51
C LYS A 63 13.22 1.36 -14.71
N CYS A 64 14.45 1.87 -14.66
CA CYS A 64 15.19 2.18 -15.88
C CYS A 64 15.28 0.94 -16.76
#